data_AF-A0A1B9JHB3-F1
#
_entry.id   AF-A0A1B9JHB3-F1
#
_cell.length_a   1.000
_cell.length_b   1.000
_cell.length_c   1.000
_cell.angle_alpha   90.00
_cell.angle_beta   90.00
_cell.angle_gamma   90.00
#
_symmetry.space_group_name_H-M   'P 1'
#
loop_
_entity.id
_entity.type
_entity.pdbx_description
1 polymer ?
#
loop_
_entity_poly.entity_id
_entity_poly.type
_entity_poly.pdbx_seq_one_letter_code
_entity_poly.pdbx_strand_id
1 'polypeptide(L)'
;MMKKIIQLTILILVSSLLLGCDTYNKDEFKKLIQNSYDRVQAKAKIKGNFCYYLGSVKFPYTDEPVLADDIRWVIWNKGKLSRSLPLFAEIGLLTRQPVDGKEGLYHYDLTELGQEYLYSSYKKSGSGRTIYDNSFCYGPIKVIKVTDVSEKTYERGLSGYNETQISVDIDYQVVNTPEWVINNQDKLKALYGASSVRLPDVTYPQSLLYIQGKDGKLYEESWFYLVMNPSGKLLTDKE
;
A
#
# COMPACT_ATOMS: atom_id res chain seq x y z
N MET A 1 6.44 -2.46 -11.28
CA MET A 1 5.14 -2.65 -10.61
C MET A 1 4.12 -2.81 -11.74
N MET A 2 3.53 -3.99 -11.93
CA MET A 2 2.51 -4.17 -12.99
C MET A 2 1.29 -3.33 -12.60
N LYS A 3 0.95 -2.32 -13.40
CA LYS A 3 -0.33 -1.60 -13.30
C LYS A 3 -1.44 -2.65 -13.49
N LYS A 4 -2.07 -3.10 -12.41
CA LYS A 4 -3.27 -3.92 -12.50
C LYS A 4 -4.45 -2.96 -12.65
N ILE A 5 -4.96 -2.86 -13.87
CA ILE A 5 -6.25 -2.23 -14.14
C ILE A 5 -7.31 -3.18 -13.57
N ILE A 6 -7.97 -2.81 -12.47
CA ILE A 6 -9.19 -3.53 -12.07
C ILE A 6 -10.36 -2.77 -12.67
N GLN A 7 -11.15 -3.50 -13.44
CA GLN A 7 -12.39 -3.01 -14.01
C GLN A 7 -13.37 -2.71 -12.86
N LEU A 8 -13.67 -1.43 -12.64
CA LEU A 8 -14.87 -1.01 -11.93
C LEU A 8 -15.96 -0.89 -12.99
N THR A 9 -16.95 -1.79 -12.98
CA THR A 9 -18.09 -1.69 -13.89
C THR A 9 -19.00 -0.58 -13.39
N ILE A 10 -18.76 0.66 -13.80
CA ILE A 10 -19.66 1.77 -13.53
C ILE A 10 -20.48 1.99 -14.79
N LEU A 11 -21.79 1.73 -14.70
CA LEU A 11 -22.75 2.21 -15.69
C LEU A 11 -23.11 3.65 -15.32
N ILE A 12 -22.20 4.61 -15.58
CA ILE A 12 -22.57 6.02 -15.46
C ILE A 12 -23.46 6.31 -16.65
N LEU A 13 -24.78 6.27 -16.43
CA LEU A 13 -25.71 6.93 -17.33
C LEU A 13 -25.43 8.42 -17.21
N VAL A 14 -24.51 8.92 -18.04
CA VAL A 14 -24.33 10.36 -18.27
C VAL A 14 -25.61 10.83 -18.94
N SER A 15 -26.65 11.04 -18.15
CA SER A 15 -27.76 11.87 -18.56
C SER A 15 -27.19 13.28 -18.61
N SER A 16 -26.70 13.65 -19.79
CA SER A 16 -26.39 15.02 -20.16
C SER A 16 -27.68 15.83 -20.15
N LEU A 17 -28.15 16.16 -18.94
CA LEU A 17 -29.17 17.17 -18.73
C LEU A 17 -28.42 18.48 -18.47
N LEU A 18 -28.36 19.24 -19.55
CA LEU A 18 -27.99 20.65 -19.60
C LEU A 18 -28.45 21.41 -18.34
N LEU A 19 -27.51 22.15 -17.74
CA LEU A 19 -27.62 23.39 -16.94
C LEU A 19 -26.87 23.31 -15.57
N GLY A 20 -25.65 23.86 -15.53
CA GLY A 20 -25.01 24.39 -14.31
C GLY A 20 -23.93 23.53 -13.62
N CYS A 21 -22.65 23.94 -13.77
CA CYS A 21 -21.46 23.75 -12.91
C CYS A 21 -21.14 22.46 -12.10
N ASP A 22 -21.87 21.35 -12.17
CA ASP A 22 -21.42 20.06 -11.59
C ASP A 22 -21.86 18.92 -12.54
N THR A 23 -21.10 18.71 -13.62
CA THR A 23 -21.36 17.66 -14.63
C THR A 23 -21.23 16.24 -14.06
N TYR A 24 -20.57 16.07 -12.91
CA TYR A 24 -20.30 14.77 -12.28
C TYR A 24 -20.91 14.67 -10.89
N ASN A 25 -21.57 13.54 -10.62
CA ASN A 25 -22.14 13.25 -9.31
C ASN A 25 -21.05 12.89 -8.29
N LYS A 26 -20.60 13.89 -7.52
CA LYS A 26 -19.58 13.76 -6.48
C LYS A 26 -19.93 12.72 -5.40
N ASP A 27 -21.21 12.56 -5.06
CA ASP A 27 -21.65 11.56 -4.08
C ASP A 27 -21.56 10.14 -4.63
N GLU A 28 -21.83 9.95 -5.93
CA GLU A 28 -21.64 8.66 -6.60
C GLU A 28 -20.16 8.29 -6.61
N PHE A 29 -19.27 9.22 -6.98
CA PHE A 29 -17.82 9.01 -6.91
C PHE A 29 -17.35 8.66 -5.50
N LYS A 30 -17.80 9.39 -4.47
CA LYS A 30 -17.47 9.08 -3.08
C LYS A 30 -17.83 7.65 -2.70
N LYS A 31 -19.06 7.20 -3.02
CA LYS A 31 -19.51 5.83 -2.74
C LYS A 31 -18.68 4.80 -3.49
N LEU A 32 -18.40 5.03 -4.77
CA LEU A 32 -17.61 4.14 -5.61
C LEU A 32 -16.19 3.98 -5.08
N ILE A 33 -15.54 5.09 -4.71
CA ILE A 33 -14.18 5.11 -4.17
C ILE A 33 -14.14 4.41 -2.80
N GLN A 34 -15.11 4.66 -1.92
CA GLN A 34 -15.19 3.96 -0.64
C GLN A 34 -15.34 2.44 -0.85
N ASN A 35 -16.28 2.02 -1.69
CA ASN A 35 -16.50 0.61 -2.03
C ASN A 35 -15.25 -0.03 -2.64
N SER A 36 -14.46 0.75 -3.40
CA SER A 36 -13.18 0.35 -3.96
C SER A 36 -12.20 -0.05 -2.85
N TYR A 37 -11.96 0.84 -1.88
CA TYR A 37 -11.08 0.57 -0.74
C TYR A 37 -11.57 -0.58 0.13
N ASP A 38 -12.87 -0.66 0.41
CA ASP A 38 -13.46 -1.72 1.25
C ASP A 38 -13.33 -3.09 0.58
N ARG A 39 -13.57 -3.16 -0.74
CA ARG A 39 -13.43 -4.39 -1.51
C ARG A 39 -11.99 -4.90 -1.53
N VAL A 40 -11.00 -4.00 -1.62
CA VAL A 40 -9.59 -4.39 -1.54
C VAL A 40 -9.28 -4.99 -0.18
N GLN A 41 -9.72 -4.33 0.89
CA GLN A 41 -9.50 -4.81 2.24
C GLN A 41 -10.10 -6.20 2.44
N ALA A 42 -11.36 -6.40 2.04
CA ALA A 42 -12.05 -7.68 2.13
C ALA A 42 -11.37 -8.76 1.28
N LYS A 43 -11.01 -8.45 0.02
CA LYS A 43 -10.40 -9.42 -0.91
C LYS A 43 -9.00 -9.84 -0.46
N ALA A 44 -8.21 -8.90 0.03
CA ALA A 44 -6.85 -9.15 0.51
C ALA A 44 -6.83 -9.67 1.96
N LYS A 45 -7.96 -9.63 2.68
CA LYS A 45 -8.09 -9.99 4.09
C LYS A 45 -7.11 -9.22 4.99
N ILE A 46 -6.98 -7.92 4.74
CA ILE A 46 -6.08 -7.01 5.47
C ILE A 46 -6.88 -6.11 6.41
N LYS A 47 -6.21 -5.60 7.45
CA LYS A 47 -6.81 -4.71 8.46
C LYS A 47 -6.84 -3.23 8.06
N GLY A 48 -6.22 -2.86 6.94
CA GLY A 48 -6.30 -1.50 6.41
C GLY A 48 -5.49 -1.31 5.13
N ASN A 49 -5.47 -0.08 4.61
CA ASN A 49 -4.97 0.24 3.27
C ASN A 49 -3.49 0.67 3.25
N PHE A 50 -2.88 0.93 4.40
CA PHE A 50 -1.49 1.36 4.54
C PHE A 50 -0.62 0.20 5.00
N CYS A 51 0.38 -0.15 4.22
CA CYS A 51 1.12 -1.40 4.42
C CYS A 51 2.63 -1.23 4.34
N TYR A 52 3.31 -1.54 5.44
CA TYR A 52 4.76 -1.50 5.52
C TYR A 52 5.36 -2.82 5.03
N TYR A 53 6.05 -2.77 3.89
CA TYR A 53 6.68 -3.94 3.31
C TYR A 53 7.91 -4.36 4.12
N LEU A 54 7.99 -5.65 4.42
CA LEU A 54 9.13 -6.24 5.13
C LEU A 54 10.23 -6.64 4.15
N GLY A 55 9.83 -7.24 3.04
CA GLY A 55 10.72 -8.06 2.22
C GLY A 55 10.08 -9.41 1.93
N SER A 56 10.73 -10.18 1.06
CA SER A 56 10.39 -11.57 0.81
C SER A 56 10.98 -12.43 1.92
N VAL A 57 10.12 -12.80 2.87
CA VAL A 57 10.46 -13.62 4.04
C VAL A 57 9.37 -14.66 4.28
N LYS A 58 9.72 -15.80 4.85
CA LYS A 58 8.75 -16.76 5.36
C LYS A 58 9.05 -16.92 6.84
N PHE A 59 8.03 -16.78 7.68
CA PHE A 59 8.16 -17.00 9.12
C PHE A 59 7.96 -18.49 9.49
N PRO A 60 8.65 -19.02 10.51
CA PRO A 60 9.74 -18.36 11.24
C PRO A 60 10.97 -18.14 10.35
N TYR A 61 11.71 -17.06 10.59
CA TYR A 61 12.86 -16.65 9.79
C TYR A 61 14.11 -16.56 10.65
N THR A 62 15.26 -16.91 10.08
CA THR A 62 16.57 -16.69 10.71
C THR A 62 17.39 -15.80 9.78
N ASP A 63 18.05 -14.79 10.33
CA ASP A 63 18.94 -13.93 9.54
C ASP A 63 19.97 -14.77 8.77
N GLU A 64 20.16 -14.39 7.51
CA GLU A 64 21.17 -14.98 6.64
C GLU A 64 22.18 -13.90 6.25
N PRO A 65 23.49 -14.14 6.43
CA PRO A 65 24.51 -13.20 5.97
C PRO A 65 24.47 -13.07 4.45
N VAL A 66 24.91 -11.92 3.95
CA VAL A 66 25.14 -11.73 2.51
C VAL A 66 26.35 -12.55 2.10
N LEU A 67 26.20 -13.38 1.06
CA LEU A 67 27.26 -14.21 0.49
C LEU A 67 27.83 -13.56 -0.77
N ALA A 68 29.09 -13.89 -1.12
CA ALA A 68 29.77 -13.28 -2.26
C ALA A 68 29.12 -13.62 -3.62
N ASP A 69 28.49 -14.79 -3.71
CA ASP A 69 27.79 -15.31 -4.88
C ASP A 69 26.29 -15.03 -4.86
N ASP A 70 25.78 -14.30 -3.85
CA ASP A 70 24.38 -13.89 -3.82
C ASP A 70 24.05 -13.04 -5.04
N ILE A 71 23.02 -13.45 -5.78
CA ILE A 71 22.51 -12.63 -6.87
C ILE A 71 21.96 -11.30 -6.31
N ARG A 72 22.03 -10.25 -7.12
CA ARG A 72 21.58 -8.89 -6.76
C ARG A 72 20.21 -8.83 -6.08
N TRP A 73 19.25 -9.66 -6.49
CA TRP A 73 17.93 -9.71 -5.87
C TRP A 73 17.98 -10.20 -4.41
N VAL A 74 18.78 -11.22 -4.11
CA VAL A 74 18.95 -11.75 -2.75
C VAL A 74 19.61 -10.70 -1.85
N ILE A 75 20.67 -10.05 -2.34
CA ILE A 75 21.35 -8.96 -1.62
C ILE A 75 20.35 -7.86 -1.25
N TRP A 76 19.52 -7.44 -2.21
CA TRP A 76 18.50 -6.43 -1.97
C TRP A 76 17.43 -6.86 -0.97
N ASN A 77 17.00 -8.12 -1.04
CA ASN A 77 16.02 -8.66 -0.10
C ASN A 77 16.58 -8.71 1.33
N LYS A 78 17.78 -9.27 1.51
CA LYS A 78 18.50 -9.31 2.79
C LYS A 78 18.68 -7.89 3.34
N GLY A 79 19.03 -6.92 2.49
CA GLY A 79 19.13 -5.52 2.88
C GLY A 79 17.81 -4.89 3.33
N LYS A 80 16.66 -5.29 2.78
CA LYS A 80 15.35 -4.84 3.28
C LYS A 80 15.05 -5.45 4.64
N LEU A 81 15.22 -6.78 4.76
CA LEU A 81 14.95 -7.53 5.98
C LEU A 81 15.80 -7.04 7.16
N SER A 82 17.09 -6.78 6.94
CA SER A 82 17.99 -6.29 7.98
C SER A 82 17.60 -4.92 8.54
N ARG A 83 16.83 -4.13 7.78
CA ARG A 83 16.26 -2.85 8.26
C ARG A 83 14.87 -3.02 8.84
N SER A 84 13.99 -3.80 8.21
CA SER A 84 12.59 -3.87 8.65
C SER A 84 12.36 -4.82 9.83
N LEU A 85 13.02 -5.98 9.87
CA LEU A 85 12.75 -6.98 10.90
C LEU A 85 13.09 -6.50 12.32
N PRO A 86 14.23 -5.82 12.56
CA PRO A 86 14.52 -5.27 13.89
C PRO A 86 13.47 -4.25 14.34
N LEU A 87 13.05 -3.35 13.44
CA LEU A 87 12.01 -2.36 13.74
C LEU A 87 10.72 -3.04 14.20
N PHE A 88 10.24 -4.02 13.43
CA PHE A 88 8.97 -4.66 13.76
C PHE A 88 9.06 -5.61 14.94
N ALA A 89 10.25 -6.10 15.28
CA ALA A 89 10.46 -6.76 16.55
C ALA A 89 10.37 -5.79 17.72
N GLU A 90 10.97 -4.61 17.59
CA GLU A 90 10.94 -3.57 18.61
C GLU A 90 9.54 -2.99 18.83
N ILE A 91 8.76 -2.85 17.76
CA ILE A 91 7.34 -2.46 17.80
C ILE A 91 6.45 -3.57 18.41
N GLY A 92 6.94 -4.81 18.50
CA GLY A 92 6.22 -5.95 19.08
C GLY A 92 5.37 -6.76 18.09
N LEU A 93 5.52 -6.54 16.77
CA LEU A 93 4.90 -7.38 15.74
C LEU A 93 5.69 -8.66 15.44
N LEU A 94 6.97 -8.69 15.80
CA LEU A 94 7.84 -9.85 15.66
C LEU A 94 8.52 -10.17 16.99
N THR A 95 8.87 -11.44 17.19
CA THR A 95 9.91 -11.79 18.17
C THR A 95 11.28 -11.51 17.58
N ARG A 96 12.28 -11.38 18.46
CA ARG A 96 13.69 -11.32 18.06
C ARG A 96 14.55 -12.03 19.09
N GLN A 97 14.99 -13.23 18.78
CA GLN A 97 15.87 -14.03 19.64
C GLN A 97 17.27 -14.13 19.01
N PRO A 98 18.36 -13.98 19.78
CA PRO A 98 19.70 -14.21 19.24
C PRO A 98 19.89 -15.67 18.80
N VAL A 99 20.71 -15.89 17.78
CA VAL A 99 21.11 -17.24 17.35
C VAL A 99 22.33 -17.68 18.16
N ASP A 100 22.25 -18.83 18.82
CA ASP A 100 23.34 -19.36 19.64
C ASP A 100 24.65 -19.49 18.86
N GLY A 101 25.72 -18.92 19.40
CA GLY A 101 27.06 -18.96 18.81
C GLY A 101 27.22 -18.14 17.52
N LYS A 102 26.23 -17.32 17.12
CA LYS A 102 26.30 -16.48 15.91
C LYS A 102 25.96 -15.02 16.24
N GLU A 103 27.00 -14.26 16.56
CA GLU A 103 26.86 -12.83 16.86
C GLU A 103 26.20 -12.08 15.69
N GLY A 104 25.23 -11.22 16.01
CA GLY A 104 24.54 -10.37 15.03
C GLY A 104 23.47 -11.08 14.19
N LEU A 105 23.23 -12.37 14.36
CA LEU A 105 22.11 -13.08 13.73
C LEU A 105 20.97 -13.30 14.71
N TYR A 106 19.74 -13.17 14.22
CA TYR A 106 18.53 -13.32 15.02
C TYR A 106 17.51 -14.25 14.36
N HIS A 107 16.78 -14.97 15.20
CA HIS A 107 15.53 -15.64 14.86
C HIS A 107 14.37 -14.66 15.04
N TYR A 108 13.46 -14.63 14.07
CA TYR A 108 12.23 -13.84 14.09
C TYR A 108 11.04 -14.75 13.84
N ASP A 109 9.99 -14.56 14.63
CA ASP A 109 8.69 -15.15 14.42
C ASP A 109 7.59 -14.10 14.60
N LEU A 110 6.38 -14.40 14.14
CA LEU A 110 5.24 -13.52 14.33
C LEU A 110 4.77 -13.58 15.78
N THR A 111 4.50 -12.42 16.38
CA THR A 111 3.70 -12.35 17.60
C THR A 111 2.21 -12.49 17.25
N GLU A 112 1.34 -12.64 18.25
CA GLU A 112 -0.12 -12.60 18.04
C GLU A 112 -0.56 -11.30 17.35
N LEU A 113 0.01 -10.17 17.79
CA LEU A 113 -0.23 -8.86 17.17
C LEU A 113 0.32 -8.82 15.73
N GLY A 114 1.52 -9.35 15.49
CA GLY A 114 2.07 -9.49 14.14
C GLY A 114 1.14 -10.28 13.22
N GLN A 115 0.64 -11.42 13.70
CA GLN A 115 -0.26 -12.27 12.96
C GLN A 115 -1.58 -11.57 12.60
N GLU A 116 -2.09 -10.70 13.47
CA GLU A 116 -3.30 -9.92 13.22
C GLU A 116 -3.15 -8.94 12.04
N TYR A 117 -1.99 -8.26 11.95
CA TYR A 117 -1.76 -7.20 10.96
C TYR A 117 -1.01 -7.67 9.71
N LEU A 118 -0.60 -8.94 9.65
CA LEU A 118 0.15 -9.49 8.53
C LEU A 118 -0.73 -9.66 7.28
N TYR A 119 -0.38 -8.93 6.24
CA TYR A 119 -0.67 -9.33 4.87
C TYR A 119 0.46 -10.23 4.36
N SER A 120 0.12 -11.44 3.93
CA SER A 120 1.06 -12.35 3.29
C SER A 120 0.47 -12.90 2.00
N SER A 121 1.23 -12.80 0.92
CA SER A 121 0.96 -13.51 -0.32
C SER A 121 2.26 -14.07 -0.88
N TYR A 122 2.17 -15.01 -1.81
CA TYR A 122 3.34 -15.51 -2.50
C TYR A 122 3.07 -15.74 -3.98
N LYS A 123 4.14 -15.65 -4.77
CA LYS A 123 4.12 -15.94 -6.20
C LYS A 123 5.35 -16.73 -6.59
N LYS A 124 5.19 -17.64 -7.55
CA LYS A 124 6.34 -18.27 -8.20
C LYS A 124 6.82 -17.35 -9.32
N SER A 125 8.10 -17.04 -9.30
CA SER A 125 8.78 -16.38 -10.42
C SER A 125 8.92 -17.34 -11.60
N GLY A 126 9.18 -16.80 -12.80
CA GLY A 126 9.46 -17.62 -13.99
C GLY A 126 10.66 -18.55 -13.83
N SER A 127 11.56 -18.27 -12.86
CA SER A 127 12.69 -19.14 -12.50
C SER A 127 12.36 -20.16 -11.41
N GLY A 128 11.08 -20.36 -11.06
CA GLY A 128 10.63 -21.31 -10.04
C GLY A 128 10.80 -20.86 -8.58
N ARG A 129 11.47 -19.72 -8.30
CA ARG A 129 11.62 -19.19 -6.94
C ARG A 129 10.29 -18.67 -6.41
N THR A 130 9.96 -19.00 -5.17
CA THR A 130 8.83 -18.40 -4.45
C THR A 130 9.25 -17.06 -3.87
N ILE A 131 8.54 -16.01 -4.27
CA ILE A 131 8.68 -14.66 -3.71
C ILE A 131 7.50 -14.47 -2.76
N TYR A 132 7.81 -14.16 -1.50
CA TYR A 132 6.82 -13.79 -0.50
C TYR A 132 6.65 -12.28 -0.52
N ASP A 133 5.42 -11.82 -0.47
CA ASP A 133 5.08 -10.41 -0.35
C ASP A 133 4.42 -10.22 1.01
N ASN A 134 5.23 -9.90 2.03
CA ASN A 134 4.74 -9.65 3.39
C ASN A 134 4.73 -8.18 3.72
N SER A 135 3.67 -7.74 4.38
CA SER A 135 3.55 -6.39 4.90
C SER A 135 2.71 -6.36 6.16
N PHE A 136 2.97 -5.42 7.05
CA PHE A 136 2.04 -5.12 8.14
C PHE A 136 1.12 -3.98 7.73
N CYS A 137 -0.18 -4.23 7.77
CA CYS A 137 -1.20 -3.39 7.15
C CYS A 137 -2.19 -2.84 8.15
N TYR A 138 -2.37 -1.52 8.17
CA TYR A 138 -3.23 -0.83 9.11
C TYR A 138 -4.05 0.27 8.43
N GLY A 139 -5.02 0.78 9.17
CA GLY A 139 -5.72 2.02 8.83
C GLY A 139 -6.60 1.92 7.59
N PRO A 140 -7.87 1.49 7.72
CA PRO A 140 -8.84 1.64 6.65
C PRO A 140 -8.97 3.10 6.22
N ILE A 141 -9.15 3.32 4.91
CA ILE A 141 -9.45 4.64 4.35
C ILE A 141 -10.96 4.90 4.46
N LYS A 142 -11.31 6.07 5.00
CA LYS A 142 -12.66 6.62 4.98
C LYS A 142 -12.68 7.87 4.10
N VAL A 143 -13.36 7.80 2.96
CA VAL A 143 -13.55 8.94 2.06
C VAL A 143 -14.51 9.93 2.71
N ILE A 144 -14.05 11.16 2.92
CA ILE A 144 -14.83 12.24 3.53
C ILE A 144 -15.68 12.94 2.48
N LYS A 145 -15.06 13.37 1.37
CA LYS A 145 -15.73 14.02 0.25
C LYS A 145 -14.91 13.93 -1.02
N VAL A 146 -15.59 14.11 -2.14
CA VAL A 146 -14.98 14.44 -3.44
C VAL A 146 -14.95 15.96 -3.54
N THR A 147 -13.76 16.53 -3.68
CA THR A 147 -13.56 17.98 -3.75
C THR A 147 -13.73 18.48 -5.17
N ASP A 148 -13.18 17.76 -6.15
CA ASP A 148 -13.24 18.13 -7.56
C ASP A 148 -13.33 16.90 -8.46
N VAL A 149 -13.95 17.09 -9.64
CA VAL A 149 -13.94 16.12 -10.73
C VAL A 149 -13.67 16.88 -12.02
N SER A 150 -12.54 16.59 -12.65
CA SER A 150 -12.15 17.21 -13.91
C SER A 150 -11.96 16.16 -15.00
N GLU A 151 -12.43 16.49 -16.20
CA GLU A 151 -12.26 15.67 -17.39
C GLU A 151 -11.29 16.35 -18.35
N LYS A 152 -10.39 15.55 -18.93
CA LYS A 152 -9.49 16.00 -19.98
C LYS A 152 -9.34 14.94 -21.05
N THR A 153 -9.65 15.34 -22.28
CA THR A 153 -9.48 14.50 -23.46
C THR A 153 -8.17 14.85 -24.14
N TYR A 154 -7.35 13.84 -24.39
CA TYR A 154 -6.07 13.97 -25.08
C TYR A 154 -6.20 13.43 -26.50
N GLU A 155 -5.90 14.26 -27.50
CA GLU A 155 -5.67 13.79 -28.86
C GLU A 155 -4.33 13.04 -28.91
N ARG A 156 -4.34 11.76 -29.36
CA ARG A 156 -3.18 10.84 -29.27
C ARG A 156 -2.61 10.74 -27.84
N GLY A 157 -3.40 10.23 -26.90
CA GLY A 157 -2.97 9.91 -25.53
C GLY A 157 -1.84 8.87 -25.46
N LEU A 158 -1.54 8.36 -24.26
CA LEU A 158 -0.38 7.47 -24.00
C LEU A 158 -0.33 6.20 -24.87
N SER A 159 -1.47 5.81 -25.45
CA SER A 159 -1.64 4.65 -26.33
C SER A 159 -1.72 4.98 -27.84
N GLY A 160 -1.59 6.26 -28.22
CA GLY A 160 -1.70 6.73 -29.62
C GLY A 160 -3.15 6.95 -30.10
N TYR A 161 -4.15 6.70 -29.25
CA TYR A 161 -5.57 6.96 -29.51
C TYR A 161 -6.08 8.13 -28.67
N ASN A 162 -7.25 8.69 -29.04
CA ASN A 162 -7.91 9.66 -28.18
C ASN A 162 -8.29 8.99 -26.86
N GLU A 163 -7.89 9.60 -25.75
CA GLU A 163 -8.09 9.08 -24.40
C GLU A 163 -8.71 10.17 -23.53
N THR A 164 -9.85 9.85 -22.92
CA THR A 164 -10.49 10.73 -21.94
C THR A 164 -10.08 10.28 -20.54
N GLN A 165 -9.45 11.20 -19.81
CA GLN A 165 -9.04 11.00 -18.43
C GLN A 165 -9.95 11.79 -17.51
N ILE A 166 -10.38 11.16 -16.42
CA ILE A 166 -11.15 11.80 -15.35
C ILE A 166 -10.29 11.79 -14.09
N SER A 167 -9.92 12.98 -13.61
CA SER A 167 -9.25 13.17 -12.32
C SER A 167 -10.30 13.46 -11.27
N VAL A 168 -10.28 12.69 -10.18
CA VAL A 168 -11.19 12.83 -9.05
C VAL A 168 -10.36 13.15 -7.82
N ASP A 169 -10.53 14.36 -7.29
CA ASP A 169 -9.86 14.77 -6.07
C ASP A 169 -10.74 14.43 -4.87
N ILE A 170 -10.14 13.80 -3.87
CA ILE A 170 -10.80 13.39 -2.64
C ILE A 170 -10.07 13.90 -1.40
N ASP A 171 -10.86 14.11 -0.36
CA ASP A 171 -10.38 14.17 1.01
C ASP A 171 -10.72 12.86 1.72
N TYR A 172 -9.74 12.23 2.36
CA TYR A 172 -9.95 11.01 3.15
C TYR A 172 -9.33 11.11 4.54
N GLN A 173 -9.79 10.25 5.43
CA GLN A 173 -9.20 10.03 6.75
C GLN A 173 -8.77 8.58 6.90
N VAL A 174 -7.79 8.35 7.77
CA VAL A 174 -7.42 7.00 8.20
C VAL A 174 -8.14 6.72 9.52
N VAL A 175 -8.91 5.65 9.55
CA VAL A 175 -9.67 5.24 10.75
C VAL A 175 -9.04 4.01 11.37
N ASN A 176 -9.39 3.70 12.62
CA ASN A 176 -8.93 2.48 13.32
C ASN A 176 -7.40 2.29 13.28
N THR A 177 -6.63 3.37 13.42
CA THR A 177 -5.17 3.28 13.48
C THR A 177 -4.76 2.61 14.79
N PRO A 178 -3.97 1.52 14.76
CA PRO A 178 -3.60 0.77 15.96
C PRO A 178 -2.51 1.48 16.76
N GLU A 179 -2.45 1.18 18.06
CA GLU A 179 -1.48 1.76 19.00
C GLU A 179 -0.02 1.55 18.56
N TRP A 180 0.29 0.39 17.97
CA TRP A 180 1.65 0.11 17.50
C TRP A 180 2.11 1.10 16.41
N VAL A 181 1.18 1.70 15.64
CA VAL A 181 1.51 2.80 14.72
C VAL A 181 1.61 4.12 15.46
N ILE A 182 0.62 4.44 16.30
CA ILE A 182 0.52 5.72 17.02
C ILE A 182 1.74 5.95 17.91
N ASN A 183 2.21 4.89 18.59
CA ASN A 183 3.29 4.97 19.56
C ASN A 183 4.69 4.89 18.91
N ASN A 184 4.78 4.50 17.63
CA ASN A 184 6.06 4.29 16.95
C ASN A 184 6.19 5.11 15.65
N GLN A 185 5.47 6.23 15.57
CA GLN A 185 5.42 7.06 14.36
C GLN A 185 6.81 7.48 13.90
N ASP A 186 7.68 7.94 14.80
CA ASP A 186 8.98 8.47 14.42
C ASP A 186 9.90 7.37 13.89
N LYS A 187 9.86 6.18 14.50
CA LYS A 187 10.59 5.00 14.02
C LYS A 187 10.08 4.56 12.64
N LEU A 188 8.77 4.57 12.42
CA LEU A 188 8.15 4.27 11.12
C LEU A 188 8.49 5.33 10.05
N LYS A 189 8.42 6.62 10.38
CA LYS A 189 8.77 7.74 9.48
C LYS A 189 10.24 7.69 9.10
N ALA A 190 11.13 7.34 10.02
CA ALA A 190 12.55 7.23 9.74
C ALA A 190 12.88 6.13 8.73
N LEU A 191 12.18 4.99 8.78
CA LEU A 191 12.43 3.88 7.87
C LEU A 191 11.65 3.98 6.54
N TYR A 192 10.39 4.42 6.59
CA TYR A 192 9.48 4.42 5.43
C TYR A 192 9.24 5.80 4.82
N GLY A 193 9.70 6.86 5.48
CA GLY A 193 9.50 8.26 5.07
C GLY A 193 8.30 8.92 5.75
N ALA A 194 8.37 10.24 5.95
CA ALA A 194 7.32 10.99 6.64
C ALA A 194 5.96 10.93 5.92
N SER A 195 5.95 10.97 4.59
CA SER A 195 4.72 10.89 3.76
C SER A 195 4.03 9.53 3.77
N SER A 196 4.69 8.52 4.35
CA SER A 196 4.28 7.13 4.38
C SER A 196 3.49 6.79 5.64
N VAL A 197 3.65 7.57 6.72
CA VAL A 197 2.91 7.33 7.96
C VAL A 197 1.64 8.17 7.98
N ARG A 198 0.48 7.51 8.01
CA ARG A 198 -0.83 8.18 8.09
C ARG A 198 -1.43 7.99 9.47
N LEU A 199 -1.94 9.08 10.02
CA LEU A 199 -2.40 9.19 11.39
C LEU A 199 -3.93 9.34 11.43
N PRO A 200 -4.56 8.94 12.55
CA PRO A 200 -5.97 9.22 12.75
C PRO A 200 -6.23 10.73 12.85
N ASP A 201 -7.48 11.13 12.64
CA ASP A 201 -7.97 12.51 12.79
C ASP A 201 -7.29 13.57 11.90
N VAL A 202 -6.51 13.13 10.90
CA VAL A 202 -5.94 13.99 9.86
C VAL A 202 -6.69 13.76 8.55
N THR A 203 -7.07 14.85 7.89
CA THR A 203 -7.64 14.81 6.53
C THR A 203 -6.50 14.88 5.50
N TYR A 204 -6.48 13.93 4.59
CA TYR A 204 -5.47 13.80 3.54
C TYR A 204 -6.11 14.02 2.17
N PRO A 205 -5.54 14.90 1.33
CA PRO A 205 -5.96 15.04 -0.05
C PRO A 205 -5.33 13.94 -0.92
N GLN A 206 -6.06 13.47 -1.91
CA GLN A 206 -5.56 12.55 -2.94
C GLN A 206 -6.29 12.77 -4.27
N SER A 207 -5.54 12.72 -5.37
CA SER A 207 -6.09 12.69 -6.72
C SER A 207 -6.10 11.25 -7.24
N LEU A 208 -7.25 10.80 -7.74
CA LEU A 208 -7.44 9.50 -8.37
C LEU A 208 -7.68 9.67 -9.87
N LEU A 209 -7.01 8.86 -10.68
CA LEU A 209 -7.09 8.94 -12.13
C LEU A 209 -7.87 7.76 -12.70
N TYR A 210 -8.90 8.09 -13.46
CA TYR A 210 -9.73 7.16 -14.22
C TYR A 210 -9.56 7.39 -15.71
N ILE A 211 -9.57 6.31 -16.48
CA ILE A 211 -9.58 6.33 -17.94
C ILE A 211 -10.97 5.91 -18.39
N GLN A 212 -11.58 6.70 -19.27
CA GLN A 212 -12.83 6.32 -19.91
C GLN A 212 -12.56 5.35 -21.07
N GLY A 213 -13.14 4.16 -20.98
CA GLY A 213 -13.12 3.18 -22.07
C GLY A 213 -14.07 3.56 -23.20
N LYS A 214 -13.88 2.94 -24.37
CA LYS A 214 -14.76 3.11 -25.54
C LYS A 214 -16.22 2.70 -25.27
N ASP A 215 -16.45 1.89 -24.24
CA ASP A 215 -17.78 1.48 -23.77
C ASP A 215 -18.42 2.51 -22.82
N GLY A 216 -17.79 3.67 -22.65
CA GLY A 216 -18.25 4.75 -21.78
C GLY A 216 -17.95 4.53 -20.29
N LYS A 217 -17.39 3.38 -19.90
CA LYS A 217 -17.11 3.07 -18.49
C LYS A 217 -15.79 3.67 -18.01
N LEU A 218 -15.69 3.91 -16.71
CA LEU A 218 -14.47 4.40 -16.09
C LEU A 218 -13.63 3.26 -15.51
N TYR A 219 -12.34 3.29 -15.83
CA TYR A 219 -11.35 2.33 -15.39
C TYR A 219 -10.31 3.06 -14.54
N GLU A 220 -10.20 2.71 -13.27
CA GLU A 220 -9.16 3.25 -12.40
C GLU A 220 -7.79 2.80 -12.93
N GLU A 221 -6.92 3.77 -13.28
CA GLU A 221 -5.63 3.46 -13.93
C GLU A 221 -4.69 2.72 -12.98
N SER A 222 -4.80 2.98 -11.67
CA SER A 222 -3.96 2.35 -10.67
C SER A 222 -4.65 2.26 -9.31
N TRP A 223 -4.66 1.05 -8.76
CA TRP A 223 -5.14 0.78 -7.41
C TRP A 223 -4.14 1.23 -6.37
N PHE A 224 -4.58 2.08 -5.45
CA PHE A 224 -3.77 2.46 -4.30
C PHE A 224 -3.91 1.45 -3.16
N TYR A 225 -3.10 0.41 -3.22
CA TYR A 225 -2.59 -0.19 -2.00
C TYR A 225 -1.25 0.48 -1.72
N LEU A 226 -1.13 1.22 -0.62
CA LEU A 226 0.10 1.93 -0.32
C LEU A 226 1.10 0.94 0.29
N VAL A 227 1.74 0.12 -0.57
CA VAL A 227 2.89 -0.70 -0.17
C VAL A 227 4.09 0.22 -0.03
N MET A 228 4.52 0.47 1.19
CA MET A 228 5.68 1.31 1.48
C MET A 228 6.91 0.42 1.60
N ASN A 229 7.93 0.69 0.80
CA ASN A 229 9.21 -0.03 0.91
C ASN A 229 10.12 0.66 1.91
N PRO A 230 10.93 -0.09 2.68
CA PRO A 230 11.89 0.50 3.61
C PRO A 230 13.04 1.15 2.83
N SER A 231 13.22 2.46 3.02
CA SER A 231 14.19 3.29 2.26
C SER A 231 15.11 4.13 3.15
N GLY A 232 14.71 4.41 4.39
CA GLY A 232 15.48 5.18 5.34
C GLY A 232 16.29 4.33 6.33
N LYS A 233 16.65 4.93 7.47
CA LYS A 233 17.48 4.31 8.51
C LYS A 233 16.62 3.97 9.73
N LEU A 234 17.07 2.97 10.48
CA LEU A 234 16.51 2.66 11.80
C LEU A 234 16.84 3.79 12.76
N LEU A 235 15.84 4.29 13.47
CA LEU A 235 16.08 5.00 14.73
C LEU A 235 16.26 3.93 15.79
N THR A 236 17.45 3.83 16.35
CA THR A 236 17.70 2.99 17.52
C THR A 236 17.56 3.85 18.75
N ASP A 237 16.92 3.36 19.81
CA ASP A 237 16.85 4.03 21.13
C ASP A 237 18.23 4.16 21.83
N LYS A 238 19.33 3.98 21.08
CA LYS A 238 20.72 4.20 21.48
C LYS A 238 21.30 5.37 20.68
N GLU A 239 20.84 6.58 20.97
CA GLU A 239 21.60 7.82 20.78
C GLU A 239 21.46 8.68 22.04
#